data_AF-A0A2N2HB64-F1
#
_entry.id   AF-A0A2N2HB64-F1
#
_cell.length_a   1.000
_cell.length_b   1.000
_cell.length_c   1.000
_cell.angle_alpha   90.00
_cell.angle_beta   90.00
_cell.angle_gamma   90.00
#
_symmetry.space_group_name_H-M   'P 1'
#
loop_
_entity.id
_entity.type
_entity.pdbx_description
1 polymer ?
#
loop_
_entity_poly.entity_id
_entity_poly.type
_entity_poly.pdbx_seq_one_letter_code
_entity_poly.pdbx_strand_id
1 'polypeptide(L)' 'MNLSVKDIRHNLGRFLLTSIGIGMLLMIVMGMVGIYRGLIQDATLLIDSIGADLWIVQLHTKGPFA' A
#
# COMPACT_ATOMS: atom_id res chain seq x y z
N MET A 1 -8.46 39.01 9.16
CA MET A 1 -7.11 39.15 8.55
C MET A 1 -6.41 37.80 8.71
N ASN A 2 -6.14 37.06 7.63
CA ASN A 2 -5.62 35.69 7.74
C ASN A 2 -4.09 35.71 7.90
N LEU A 3 -3.62 35.69 9.15
CA LEU A 3 -2.20 35.77 9.49
C LEU A 3 -1.41 34.56 8.99
N SER A 4 -2.03 33.38 8.97
CA SER A 4 -1.42 32.13 8.49
C SER A 4 -1.00 32.21 7.02
N VAL A 5 -1.82 32.82 6.16
CA VAL A 5 -1.49 32.97 4.73
C VAL A 5 -0.38 34.01 4.52
N LYS A 6 -0.31 35.04 5.37
CA LYS A 6 0.74 36.05 5.31
C LYS A 6 2.10 35.48 5.71
N ASP A 7 2.12 34.59 6.70
CA ASP A 7 3.33 33.88 7.14
C ASP A 7 3.83 32.86 6.10
N ILE A 8 2.92 32.10 5.49
CA ILE A 8 3.25 31.20 4.36
C ILE A 8 3.88 31.99 3.21
N ARG A 9 3.33 33.16 2.87
CA ARG A 9 3.90 34.03 1.81
C ARG A 9 5.29 34.56 2.14
N HIS A 10 5.61 34.80 3.41
CA HIS A 10 6.92 35.27 3.84
C HIS A 10 7.97 34.14 3.84
N ASN A 11 7.55 32.91 4.14
CA ASN A 11 8.40 31.72 4.23
C ASN A 11 8.09 30.65 3.15
N LEU A 12 7.74 31.05 1.93
CA LEU A 12 7.23 30.16 0.87
C LEU A 12 8.14 28.97 0.56
N GLY A 13 9.46 29.21 0.47
CA GLY A 13 10.42 28.15 0.14
C GLY A 13 10.47 27.05 1.20
N ARG A 14 10.51 27.43 2.49
CA ARG A 14 10.51 26.47 3.61
C ARG A 14 9.18 25.73 3.70
N PHE A 15 8.06 26.43 3.51
CA PHE A 15 6.73 25.81 3.51
C PHE A 15 6.61 24.75 2.41
N LEU A 16 6.94 25.11 1.16
CA LEU A 16 6.92 24.17 0.03
C LEU A 16 7.82 22.96 0.27
N LEU A 17 9.04 23.16 0.76
CA LEU A 17 9.96 22.05 1.05
C LEU A 17 9.34 21.06 2.05
N THR A 18 8.73 21.57 3.13
CA THR A 18 8.07 20.71 4.13
C THR A 18 6.82 20.02 3.60
N SER A 19 5.99 20.73 2.83
CA SER A 19 4.80 20.15 2.21
C SER A 19 5.16 19.05 1.21
N ILE A 20 6.22 19.25 0.42
CA ILE A 20 6.75 18.23 -0.49
C ILE A 20 7.27 17.03 0.30
N GLY A 21 8.05 17.24 1.36
CA GLY A 21 8.55 16.16 2.21
C GLY A 21 7.41 15.32 2.82
N ILE A 22 6.39 15.97 3.36
CA ILE A 22 5.19 15.29 3.89
C ILE A 22 4.45 14.55 2.76
N GLY A 23 4.31 15.16 1.59
CA GLY A 23 3.69 14.54 0.42
C GLY A 23 4.44 13.30 -0.07
N MET A 24 5.78 13.34 -0.09
CA MET A 24 6.62 12.20 -0.44
C MET A 24 6.43 11.04 0.55
N LEU A 25 6.40 11.34 1.86
CA LEU A 25 6.14 10.32 2.89
C LEU A 25 4.77 9.67 2.68
N LEU A 26 3.72 10.47 2.43
CA LEU A 26 2.39 9.95 2.13
C LEU A 26 2.37 9.08 0.86
N MET A 27 3.04 9.50 -0.21
CA MET A 27 3.15 8.70 -1.43
C MET A 27 3.81 7.35 -1.17
N ILE A 28 4.87 7.30 -0.36
CA ILE A 28 5.55 6.04 0.01
C ILE A 28 4.58 5.12 0.75
N VAL A 29 3.85 5.64 1.73
CA VAL A 29 2.87 4.86 2.50
C VAL A 29 1.79 4.29 1.58
N MET A 30 1.23 5.11 0.68
CA MET A 30 0.25 4.65 -0.30
C MET A 30 0.82 3.58 -1.23
N GLY A 31 2.08 3.75 -1.66
CA GLY A 31 2.78 2.75 -2.46
C GLY A 31 2.94 1.42 -1.73
N MET A 32 3.34 1.43 -0.46
CA MET A 32 3.50 0.22 0.35
C MET A 32 2.17 -0.51 0.53
N VAL A 33 1.07 0.22 0.76
CA VAL A 33 -0.28 -0.36 0.85
C VAL A 33 -0.69 -1.00 -0.47
N GLY A 34 -0.41 -0.34 -1.60
CA GLY A 34 -0.71 -0.87 -2.94
C GLY A 34 0.05 -2.17 -3.22
N ILE A 35 1.36 -2.19 -2.97
CA ILE A 35 2.21 -3.37 -3.16
C ILE A 35 1.74 -4.52 -2.27
N TYR A 36 1.44 -4.24 -1.00
CA TYR A 36 0.97 -5.26 -0.07
C TYR A 36 -0.34 -5.90 -0.53
N ARG A 37 -1.31 -5.07 -0.97
CA ARG A 37 -2.58 -5.56 -1.51
C ARG A 37 -2.38 -6.36 -2.80
N GLY A 38 -1.52 -5.90 -3.70
CA GLY A 38 -1.18 -6.61 -4.93
C GLY A 38 -0.56 -7.98 -4.67
N LEU A 39 0.38 -8.06 -3.73
CA LEU A 39 1.02 -9.32 -3.37
C LEU A 39 0.04 -10.33 -2.75
N ILE A 40 -0.89 -9.86 -1.90
CA ILE A 40 -1.95 -10.73 -1.39
C ILE A 40 -2.84 -11.22 -2.52
N GLN A 41 -3.26 -10.32 -3.42
CA GLN A 41 -4.12 -10.68 -4.53
C GLN A 41 -3.46 -11.72 -5.45
N ASP A 42 -2.17 -11.54 -5.77
CA ASP A 42 -1.43 -12.51 -6.58
C ASP A 42 -1.30 -13.87 -5.86
N ALA A 43 -1.09 -13.87 -4.54
CA ALA A 43 -0.98 -15.10 -3.75
C ALA A 43 -2.32 -15.84 -3.62
N THR A 44 -3.44 -15.13 -3.52
CA THR A 44 -4.76 -15.75 -3.39
C THR A 44 -5.42 -16.06 -4.73
N LEU A 45 -4.94 -15.51 -5.84
CA LEU A 45 -5.55 -15.69 -7.17
C LEU A 45 -5.75 -17.17 -7.54
N LEU A 46 -4.79 -18.03 -7.25
CA LEU A 46 -4.89 -19.47 -7.51
C LEU A 46 -5.88 -20.16 -6.55
N ILE A 47 -5.95 -19.72 -5.30
CA ILE A 47 -6.90 -20.28 -4.32
C ILE A 47 -8.32 -19.86 -4.69
N ASP A 48 -8.53 -18.59 -4.97
CA ASP A 48 -9.82 -17.99 -5.32
C ASP A 48 -10.35 -18.53 -6.67
N SER A 49 -9.47 -18.78 -7.64
CA SER A 49 -9.88 -19.35 -8.94
C SER A 49 -10.30 -20.81 -8.87
N ILE A 50 -9.73 -21.61 -7.94
CA ILE A 50 -10.13 -23.01 -7.76
C ILE A 50 -11.46 -23.10 -7.00
N GLY A 51 -11.75 -22.14 -6.10
CA GLY A 51 -13.07 -21.98 -5.48
C GLY A 51 -13.53 -23.18 -4.66
N ALA A 52 -12.59 -23.99 -4.14
CA ALA A 52 -12.92 -25.19 -3.40
C ALA A 52 -13.01 -24.91 -1.89
N ASP A 53 -14.18 -25.19 -1.32
CA ASP A 53 -14.48 -24.98 0.11
C ASP A 53 -13.74 -25.97 1.04
N LEU A 54 -13.36 -27.15 0.52
CA LEU A 54 -12.64 -28.18 1.28
C LEU A 54 -11.57 -28.86 0.42
N TRP A 55 -10.36 -28.95 0.97
CA TRP A 55 -9.20 -29.56 0.32
C TRP A 55 -8.75 -30.80 1.08
N ILE A 56 -8.73 -31.94 0.39
CA ILE A 56 -8.25 -33.21 0.92
C ILE A 56 -6.87 -33.48 0.33
N VAL A 57 -5.84 -33.58 1.17
CA VAL A 57 -4.46 -33.87 0.78
C VAL A 57 -3.96 -35.13 1.47
N GLN A 58 -3.16 -35.92 0.77
CA GLN A 58 -2.55 -37.13 1.32
C GLN A 58 -1.41 -36.76 2.29
N LEU A 59 -1.29 -37.52 3.39
CA LEU A 59 -0.18 -37.39 4.34
C LEU A 59 1.16 -37.55 3.59
N HIS A 60 2.05 -36.57 3.74
CA HIS A 60 3.35 -36.42 3.03
C HIS A 60 3.31 -35.90 1.58
N THR A 61 2.15 -35.52 1.04
CA THR A 61 2.07 -34.77 -0.22
C THR A 61 2.00 -33.28 0.09
N LYS A 62 2.86 -32.49 -0.54
CA LYS A 62 2.67 -31.04 -0.61
C LYS A 62 1.36 -30.84 -1.41
N GLY A 63 0.37 -30.17 -0.86
CA GLY A 63 -0.99 -30.07 -1.44
C GLY A 63 -1.02 -29.61 -2.90
N PRO A 64 -2.17 -29.40 -3.52
CA PRO A 64 -2.30 -29.32 -4.99
C PRO A 64 -1.71 -28.05 -5.65
N PHE A 65 -0.88 -27.29 -4.94
CA PHE A 65 -0.05 -26.18 -5.43
C PHE A 65 1.46 -26.50 -5.42
N ALA A 66 1.82 -27.79 -5.31
CA ALA A 66 3.20 -28.25 -5.24
C ALA A 66 3.76 -28.81 -6.54
#